data_AF-A0A143BLT3-F1
#
_entry.id   AF-A0A143BLT3-F1
#
_cell.length_a   1.000
_cell.length_b   1.000
_cell.length_c   1.000
_cell.angle_alpha   90.00
_cell.angle_beta   90.00
_cell.angle_gamma   90.00
#
_symmetry.space_group_name_H-M   'P 1'
#
loop_
_entity.id
_entity.type
_entity.pdbx_description
1 polymer ?
#
loop_
_entity_poly.entity_id
_entity_poly.type
_entity_poly.pdbx_seq_one_letter_code
_entity_poly.pdbx_strand_id
1 'polypeptide(L)'
;MNFKSAALLAAMLLVSPSVAMADKDKDKEKDNKQPPAPSNNTQTASCADATQMVSFTGYLGCQGPFSGNINGNNTGEVGATGALNGFGGSWLGNWQLVGKSDDGNDGWFNSDPYTASGNDFIDFEGQLTGLFVIGVKQANFHSFYLYNWTNQTKAALNWQGTAPGNPGYSHVNLYTATGEQCVRDCGGGGTGTVVPEPSTYALMGAGLLGLGFVSRRRKRVS
;
A
#
# COMPACT_ATOMS: atom_id res chain seq x y z
N MET A 1 -49.46 14.48 10.45
CA MET A 1 -49.74 13.99 9.09
C MET A 1 -49.01 12.67 8.91
N ASN A 2 -49.77 11.60 8.77
CA ASN A 2 -49.30 10.21 8.60
C ASN A 2 -49.02 9.95 7.13
N PHE A 3 -47.87 9.37 6.78
CA PHE A 3 -47.76 8.50 5.61
C PHE A 3 -46.89 7.28 5.96
N LYS A 4 -47.58 6.15 6.13
CA LYS A 4 -47.04 4.81 5.99
C LYS A 4 -46.87 4.54 4.49
N SER A 5 -45.77 3.95 4.07
CA SER A 5 -45.74 3.15 2.84
C SER A 5 -44.69 2.05 2.94
N ALA A 6 -45.19 0.82 2.77
CA ALA A 6 -44.49 -0.44 2.68
C ALA A 6 -44.34 -0.84 1.21
N ALA A 7 -43.23 -1.50 0.85
CA ALA A 7 -43.02 -2.30 -0.36
C ALA A 7 -41.53 -2.72 -0.38
N LEU A 8 -41.08 -3.87 -0.86
CA LEU A 8 -41.72 -5.12 -1.28
C LEU A 8 -40.58 -6.16 -1.26
N LEU A 9 -40.89 -7.36 -0.81
CA LEU A 9 -40.01 -8.53 -0.80
C LEU A 9 -39.86 -9.09 -2.23
N ALA A 10 -38.65 -9.42 -2.67
CA ALA A 10 -38.43 -10.31 -3.81
C ALA A 10 -37.19 -11.19 -3.54
N ALA A 11 -37.44 -12.37 -2.97
CA ALA A 11 -36.46 -13.43 -2.83
C ALA A 11 -36.51 -14.32 -4.09
N MET A 12 -35.47 -14.29 -4.91
CA MET A 12 -35.27 -15.25 -5.99
C MET A 12 -34.41 -16.42 -5.48
N LEU A 13 -35.06 -17.54 -5.20
CA LEU A 13 -34.44 -18.85 -5.02
C LEU A 13 -34.16 -19.46 -6.40
N LEU A 14 -32.90 -19.55 -6.78
CA LEU A 14 -32.47 -20.35 -7.94
C LEU A 14 -32.15 -21.77 -7.45
N VAL A 15 -33.01 -22.72 -7.82
CA VAL A 15 -32.78 -24.15 -7.67
C VAL A 15 -31.95 -24.63 -8.86
N SER A 16 -30.78 -25.20 -8.59
CA SER A 16 -29.94 -25.86 -9.60
C SER A 16 -30.31 -27.35 -9.70
N PRO A 17 -30.40 -27.94 -10.90
CA PRO A 17 -30.64 -29.37 -11.06
C PRO A 17 -29.38 -30.19 -10.74
N SER A 18 -29.54 -31.21 -9.90
CA SER A 18 -28.54 -32.25 -9.65
C SER A 18 -28.46 -33.18 -10.86
N VAL A 19 -27.30 -33.25 -11.50
CA VAL A 19 -27.01 -34.25 -12.53
C VAL A 19 -26.42 -35.47 -11.82
N ALA A 20 -27.23 -36.52 -11.70
CA ALA A 20 -26.76 -37.85 -11.32
C ALA A 20 -25.97 -38.44 -12.50
N MET A 21 -24.66 -38.62 -12.33
CA MET A 21 -23.86 -39.38 -13.29
C MET A 21 -23.90 -40.86 -12.91
N ALA A 22 -24.23 -41.66 -13.92
CA ALA A 22 -24.39 -43.09 -13.86
C ALA A 22 -23.06 -43.80 -13.61
N ASP A 23 -23.09 -44.68 -12.61
CA ASP A 23 -22.09 -45.69 -12.28
C ASP A 23 -22.13 -46.80 -13.34
N LYS A 24 -21.01 -47.04 -14.03
CA LYS A 24 -20.77 -48.26 -14.81
C LYS A 24 -19.28 -48.49 -15.08
N ASP A 25 -18.90 -49.76 -14.90
CA ASP A 25 -17.69 -50.48 -15.28
C ASP A 25 -16.57 -50.54 -14.23
N LYS A 26 -16.50 -51.63 -13.44
CA LYS A 26 -15.97 -52.97 -13.77
C LYS A 26 -14.43 -53.04 -13.86
N ASP A 27 -13.85 -53.50 -12.75
CA ASP A 27 -12.84 -54.57 -12.66
C ASP A 27 -11.75 -54.61 -13.74
N LYS A 28 -10.73 -53.79 -13.54
CA LYS A 28 -9.35 -54.13 -13.92
C LYS A 28 -8.39 -53.70 -12.83
N GLU A 29 -8.23 -54.59 -11.85
CA GLU A 29 -7.11 -54.56 -10.91
C GLU A 29 -5.83 -54.88 -11.68
N LYS A 30 -5.24 -53.84 -12.27
CA LYS A 30 -3.82 -53.83 -12.63
C LYS A 30 -3.08 -53.28 -11.43
N ASP A 31 -1.96 -53.92 -11.08
CA ASP A 31 -0.99 -53.46 -10.09
C ASP A 31 -0.55 -52.01 -10.37
N ASN A 32 -1.38 -51.07 -9.92
CA ASN A 32 -1.13 -49.66 -9.99
C ASN A 32 -0.30 -49.37 -8.74
N LYS A 33 1.02 -49.60 -8.83
CA LYS A 33 1.96 -48.89 -7.97
C LYS A 33 1.76 -47.42 -8.26
N GLN A 34 0.78 -46.84 -7.58
CA GLN A 34 0.52 -45.42 -7.60
C GLN A 34 1.86 -44.77 -7.31
N PRO A 35 2.44 -44.01 -8.26
CA PRO A 35 3.65 -43.26 -7.97
C PRO A 35 3.37 -42.51 -6.67
N PRO A 36 4.31 -42.50 -5.71
CA PRO A 36 4.09 -41.84 -4.43
C PRO A 36 3.52 -40.47 -4.74
N ALA A 37 2.34 -40.18 -4.17
CA ALA A 37 1.69 -38.90 -4.37
C ALA A 37 2.76 -37.83 -4.19
N PRO A 38 2.91 -36.87 -5.13
CA PRO A 38 3.93 -35.85 -5.01
C PRO A 38 3.83 -35.32 -3.60
N SER A 39 4.94 -35.43 -2.86
CA SER A 39 5.02 -34.94 -1.50
C SER A 39 4.71 -33.45 -1.61
N ASN A 40 3.46 -33.10 -1.31
CA ASN A 40 3.04 -31.73 -1.09
C ASN A 40 3.70 -31.33 0.21
N ASN A 41 5.01 -31.11 0.13
CA ASN A 41 5.75 -30.40 1.13
C ASN A 41 5.23 -28.98 1.00
N THR A 42 4.08 -28.72 1.63
CA THR A 42 3.46 -27.42 1.73
C THR A 42 4.41 -26.60 2.58
N GLN A 43 5.50 -26.15 1.97
CA GLN A 43 6.40 -25.20 2.55
C GLN A 43 5.53 -24.03 2.93
N THR A 44 5.35 -23.86 4.24
CA THR A 44 4.67 -22.70 4.77
C THR A 44 5.55 -21.54 4.35
N ALA A 45 5.05 -20.74 3.42
CA ALA A 45 5.81 -19.64 2.87
C ALA A 45 6.30 -18.76 4.02
N SER A 46 7.50 -18.22 3.87
CA SER A 46 8.07 -17.25 4.80
C SER A 46 8.33 -15.97 4.05
N CYS A 47 8.06 -14.80 4.64
CA CYS A 47 8.46 -13.54 4.03
C CYS A 47 9.96 -13.50 3.68
N ALA A 48 10.80 -14.26 4.39
CA ALA A 48 12.23 -14.37 4.12
C ALA A 48 12.54 -15.08 2.78
N ASP A 49 11.59 -15.84 2.23
CA ASP A 49 11.72 -16.52 0.94
C ASP A 49 11.65 -15.53 -0.25
N ALA A 50 11.18 -14.29 -0.02
CA ALA A 50 11.25 -13.21 -1.01
C ALA A 50 12.68 -12.67 -1.16
N THR A 51 13.56 -13.49 -1.74
CA THR A 51 15.01 -13.24 -1.87
C THR A 51 15.36 -11.85 -2.41
N GLN A 52 14.61 -11.33 -3.39
CA GLN A 52 14.84 -10.00 -3.95
C GLN A 52 14.47 -8.87 -2.97
N MET A 53 13.43 -9.07 -2.15
CA MET A 53 13.02 -8.09 -1.16
C MET A 53 14.00 -8.01 0.01
N VAL A 54 14.48 -9.17 0.49
CA VAL A 54 15.40 -9.25 1.63
C VAL A 54 16.86 -8.95 1.28
N SER A 55 17.22 -8.99 0.00
CA SER A 55 18.57 -8.64 -0.48
C SER A 55 18.72 -7.16 -0.84
N PHE A 56 17.61 -6.40 -0.85
CA PHE A 56 17.66 -4.99 -1.20
C PHE A 56 18.37 -4.18 -0.10
N THR A 57 19.17 -3.19 -0.52
CA THR A 57 19.91 -2.31 0.40
C THR A 57 18.95 -1.71 1.43
N GLY A 58 19.35 -1.65 2.71
CA GLY A 58 18.54 -1.05 3.76
C GLY A 58 17.38 -1.91 4.25
N TYR A 59 17.25 -3.16 3.81
CA TYR A 59 16.35 -4.14 4.43
C TYR A 59 16.70 -4.34 5.91
N LEU A 60 15.68 -4.30 6.78
CA LEU A 60 15.83 -4.46 8.22
C LEU A 60 15.11 -5.71 8.75
N GLY A 61 14.04 -6.15 8.10
CA GLY A 61 13.29 -7.31 8.53
C GLY A 61 12.00 -7.49 7.75
N CYS A 62 11.37 -8.65 7.90
CA CYS A 62 10.07 -8.93 7.31
C CYS A 62 9.18 -9.65 8.31
N GLN A 63 7.87 -9.59 8.07
CA GLN A 63 6.89 -10.37 8.81
C GLN A 63 5.80 -10.88 7.87
N GLY A 64 5.33 -12.10 8.15
CA GLY A 64 4.35 -12.79 7.34
C GLY A 64 4.90 -14.09 6.74
N PRO A 65 4.12 -14.75 5.89
CA PRO A 65 2.83 -14.31 5.38
C PRO A 65 1.73 -14.37 6.44
N PHE A 66 0.81 -13.43 6.34
CA PHE A 66 -0.43 -13.39 7.09
C PHE A 66 -1.58 -13.75 6.17
N SER A 67 -2.57 -14.47 6.69
CA SER A 67 -3.81 -14.73 5.95
C SER A 67 -4.69 -13.48 5.90
N GLY A 68 -5.34 -13.23 4.77
CA GLY A 68 -6.30 -12.14 4.57
C GLY A 68 -5.81 -11.07 3.61
N ASN A 69 -6.47 -9.91 3.68
CA ASN A 69 -6.27 -8.79 2.77
C ASN A 69 -5.65 -7.58 3.52
N ILE A 70 -4.82 -6.79 2.84
CA ILE A 70 -4.27 -5.52 3.34
C ILE A 70 -4.97 -4.34 2.65
N ASN A 71 -6.09 -3.88 3.18
CA ASN A 71 -6.89 -2.82 2.58
C ASN A 71 -6.41 -1.38 2.88
N GLY A 72 -5.27 -1.20 3.55
CA GLY A 72 -4.82 0.11 4.00
C GLY A 72 -5.61 0.67 5.19
N ASN A 73 -6.47 -0.14 5.83
CA ASN A 73 -7.18 0.31 7.01
C ASN A 73 -6.27 0.14 8.23
N ASN A 74 -5.60 1.22 8.64
CA ASN A 74 -4.67 1.22 9.75
C ASN A 74 -5.25 0.57 11.02
N THR A 75 -6.54 0.76 11.33
CA THR A 75 -7.13 0.17 12.55
C THR A 75 -7.24 -1.36 12.52
N GLY A 76 -7.41 -1.94 11.33
CA GLY A 76 -7.45 -3.39 11.13
C GLY A 76 -6.08 -4.00 10.82
N GLU A 77 -5.21 -3.31 10.09
CA GLU A 77 -3.90 -3.85 9.70
C GLU A 77 -2.80 -3.58 10.72
N VAL A 78 -2.78 -2.38 11.30
CA VAL A 78 -1.90 -2.02 12.42
C VAL A 78 -2.41 -2.65 13.72
N GLY A 79 -3.73 -2.86 13.84
CA GLY A 79 -4.38 -3.48 15.01
C GLY A 79 -4.49 -5.00 14.99
N ALA A 80 -4.80 -5.65 13.85
CA ALA A 80 -5.11 -7.09 13.81
C ALA A 80 -3.93 -8.00 13.47
N THR A 81 -2.78 -7.49 12.98
CA THR A 81 -1.61 -8.36 12.70
C THR A 81 -0.53 -8.28 13.77
N GLY A 82 -0.50 -7.22 14.60
CA GLY A 82 0.65 -6.94 15.45
C GLY A 82 1.96 -6.79 14.66
N ALA A 83 1.91 -6.83 13.33
CA ALA A 83 3.10 -7.08 12.54
C ALA A 83 3.93 -5.82 12.40
N LEU A 84 3.24 -4.72 12.09
CA LEU A 84 3.82 -3.39 12.10
C LEU A 84 4.34 -3.01 13.50
N ASN A 85 3.63 -3.42 14.56
CA ASN A 85 4.13 -3.27 15.94
C ASN A 85 5.34 -4.17 16.23
N GLY A 86 5.46 -5.33 15.58
CA GLY A 86 6.57 -6.26 15.75
C GLY A 86 7.91 -5.74 15.21
N PHE A 87 7.90 -4.72 14.35
CA PHE A 87 9.11 -4.13 13.78
C PHE A 87 9.88 -3.20 14.73
N GLY A 88 9.37 -2.93 15.93
CA GLY A 88 10.08 -2.10 16.92
C GLY A 88 9.22 -1.58 18.07
N GLY A 89 7.98 -2.04 18.20
CA GLY A 89 7.05 -1.63 19.24
C GLY A 89 6.73 -0.13 19.20
N SER A 90 6.21 0.38 20.32
CA SER A 90 5.83 1.79 20.49
C SER A 90 6.97 2.80 20.27
N TRP A 91 8.23 2.35 20.12
CA TRP A 91 9.40 3.19 19.95
C TRP A 91 9.55 3.75 18.53
N LEU A 92 9.08 3.03 17.51
CA LEU A 92 9.12 3.50 16.11
C LEU A 92 7.89 4.34 15.72
N GLY A 93 7.05 4.71 16.70
CA GLY A 93 5.82 5.45 16.45
C GLY A 93 4.71 4.59 15.85
N ASN A 94 3.58 5.23 15.50
CA ASN A 94 2.49 4.56 14.80
C ASN A 94 2.83 4.47 13.30
N TRP A 95 2.44 3.41 12.61
CA TRP A 95 2.58 3.35 11.16
C TRP A 95 1.39 3.99 10.48
N GLN A 96 1.64 4.83 9.48
CA GLN A 96 0.62 5.46 8.66
C GLN A 96 0.75 4.98 7.21
N LEU A 97 -0.34 4.46 6.65
CA LEU A 97 -0.45 4.26 5.21
C LEU A 97 -0.28 5.59 4.46
N VAL A 98 0.65 5.64 3.53
CA VAL A 98 0.90 6.80 2.67
C VAL A 98 0.43 6.60 1.22
N GLY A 99 0.31 5.36 0.75
CA GLY A 99 -0.22 5.08 -0.58
C GLY A 99 -0.44 3.59 -0.82
N LYS A 100 -1.32 3.29 -1.78
CA LYS A 100 -1.58 1.93 -2.27
C LYS A 100 -1.48 1.94 -3.79
N SER A 101 -0.94 0.86 -4.33
CA SER A 101 -0.65 0.74 -5.75
C SER A 101 -1.89 0.45 -6.62
N ASP A 102 -3.05 0.30 -5.97
CA ASP A 102 -4.36 0.00 -6.56
C ASP A 102 -5.38 1.10 -6.29
N ASP A 103 -4.95 2.20 -5.65
CA ASP A 103 -5.77 3.39 -5.51
C ASP A 103 -5.85 4.10 -6.88
N GLY A 104 -6.95 4.77 -7.18
CA GLY A 104 -7.21 5.35 -8.52
C GLY A 104 -6.23 6.44 -9.00
N ASN A 105 -5.25 6.83 -8.17
CA ASN A 105 -4.16 7.75 -8.51
C ASN A 105 -2.78 7.11 -8.31
N ASP A 106 -2.69 5.78 -8.14
CA ASP A 106 -1.49 5.00 -7.82
C ASP A 106 -0.73 5.47 -6.55
N GLY A 107 -1.23 6.46 -5.82
CA GLY A 107 -0.70 6.94 -4.55
C GLY A 107 0.74 7.45 -4.66
N TRP A 108 1.68 6.64 -4.18
CA TRP A 108 3.12 6.92 -4.19
C TRP A 108 3.88 6.12 -5.24
N PHE A 109 3.15 5.35 -6.03
CA PHE A 109 3.68 4.44 -7.02
C PHE A 109 3.59 5.11 -8.39
N ASN A 110 4.66 5.05 -9.18
CA ASN A 110 4.74 5.68 -10.50
C ASN A 110 3.99 4.88 -11.58
N SER A 111 3.52 3.69 -11.23
CA SER A 111 2.69 2.83 -12.06
C SER A 111 2.05 1.76 -11.18
N ASP A 112 0.85 1.35 -11.56
CA ASP A 112 0.25 0.09 -11.18
C ASP A 112 1.27 -1.07 -11.38
N PRO A 113 1.75 -1.74 -10.30
CA PRO A 113 2.73 -2.81 -10.36
C PRO A 113 2.15 -4.14 -10.88
N TYR A 114 0.84 -4.20 -11.15
CA TYR A 114 0.16 -5.38 -11.66
C TYR A 114 0.38 -5.59 -13.16
N THR A 115 0.74 -4.53 -13.89
CA THR A 115 0.81 -4.59 -15.36
C THR A 115 2.04 -5.30 -15.91
N ALA A 116 3.04 -5.60 -15.09
CA ALA A 116 4.25 -6.25 -15.55
C ALA A 116 4.30 -7.72 -15.12
N SER A 117 4.02 -8.61 -16.07
CA SER A 117 4.30 -10.04 -16.02
C SER A 117 5.81 -10.38 -15.95
N GLY A 118 6.61 -9.60 -15.22
CA GLY A 118 8.06 -9.72 -15.18
C GLY A 118 8.85 -8.53 -14.63
N ASN A 119 8.22 -7.48 -14.07
CA ASN A 119 9.00 -6.47 -13.37
C ASN A 119 9.15 -6.88 -11.90
N ASP A 120 10.35 -7.32 -11.57
CA ASP A 120 10.83 -7.57 -10.21
C ASP A 120 10.95 -6.28 -9.38
N PHE A 121 10.30 -5.18 -9.78
CA PHE A 121 10.48 -3.87 -9.18
C PHE A 121 9.20 -3.04 -9.13
N ILE A 122 9.09 -2.24 -8.08
CA ILE A 122 8.15 -1.11 -7.95
C ILE A 122 8.92 0.18 -8.14
N ASP A 123 8.33 1.10 -8.90
CA ASP A 123 8.79 2.48 -9.02
C ASP A 123 7.97 3.40 -8.12
N PHE A 124 8.66 4.25 -7.36
CA PHE A 124 8.02 5.29 -6.56
C PHE A 124 8.03 6.62 -7.31
N GLU A 125 7.01 7.45 -7.12
CA GLU A 125 6.93 8.78 -7.72
C GLU A 125 8.03 9.75 -7.21
N GLY A 126 8.84 9.34 -6.24
CA GLY A 126 9.97 10.13 -5.75
C GLY A 126 10.87 9.34 -4.81
N GLN A 127 11.84 10.05 -4.24
CA GLN A 127 12.85 9.44 -3.38
C GLN A 127 12.27 9.13 -1.99
N LEU A 128 12.36 7.86 -1.58
CA LEU A 128 12.07 7.40 -0.23
C LEU A 128 13.35 7.46 0.62
N THR A 129 13.24 8.10 1.77
CA THR A 129 14.29 8.23 2.78
C THR A 129 13.70 8.00 4.17
N GLY A 130 14.45 7.33 5.04
CA GLY A 130 14.03 6.98 6.41
C GLY A 130 13.39 5.60 6.51
N LEU A 131 12.68 5.35 7.62
CA LEU A 131 11.99 4.09 7.87
C LEU A 131 10.64 4.05 7.18
N PHE A 132 10.40 2.97 6.44
CA PHE A 132 9.10 2.69 5.84
C PHE A 132 8.91 1.17 5.72
N VAL A 133 7.66 0.77 5.54
CA VAL A 133 7.26 -0.61 5.36
C VAL A 133 6.55 -0.76 4.02
N ILE A 134 6.93 -1.77 3.26
CA ILE A 134 6.22 -2.22 2.06
C ILE A 134 5.36 -3.43 2.45
N GLY A 135 4.05 -3.31 2.32
CA GLY A 135 3.10 -4.42 2.45
C GLY A 135 2.78 -4.98 1.07
N VAL A 136 3.10 -6.24 0.82
CA VAL A 136 2.85 -6.91 -0.47
C VAL A 136 1.71 -7.89 -0.29
N LYS A 137 0.69 -7.81 -1.15
CA LYS A 137 -0.42 -8.78 -1.16
C LYS A 137 -0.39 -9.67 -2.39
N GLN A 138 -0.75 -10.91 -2.17
CA GLN A 138 -0.94 -11.91 -3.21
C GLN A 138 -2.03 -12.90 -2.80
N ALA A 139 -3.02 -13.10 -3.67
CA ALA A 139 -4.20 -13.92 -3.36
C ALA A 139 -4.83 -13.51 -2.01
N ASN A 140 -4.88 -14.44 -1.06
CA ASN A 140 -5.39 -14.22 0.30
C ASN A 140 -4.27 -14.19 1.34
N PHE A 141 -3.06 -13.83 0.95
CA PHE A 141 -1.91 -13.70 1.83
C PHE A 141 -1.21 -12.37 1.62
N HIS A 142 -0.54 -11.89 2.66
CA HIS A 142 0.27 -10.68 2.59
C HIS A 142 1.49 -10.76 3.51
N SER A 143 2.55 -10.06 3.14
CA SER A 143 3.78 -9.93 3.93
C SER A 143 4.22 -8.47 4.01
N PHE A 144 4.86 -8.10 5.11
CA PHE A 144 5.41 -6.77 5.33
C PHE A 144 6.94 -6.82 5.35
N TYR A 145 7.57 -5.81 4.78
CA TYR A 145 9.03 -5.69 4.68
C TYR A 145 9.45 -4.30 5.14
N LEU A 146 10.27 -4.26 6.18
CA LEU A 146 10.80 -3.04 6.79
C LEU A 146 12.11 -2.66 6.13
N TYR A 147 12.23 -1.39 5.79
CA TYR A 147 13.43 -0.79 5.20
C TYR A 147 13.80 0.50 5.91
N ASN A 148 15.09 0.83 5.87
CA ASN A 148 15.62 2.14 6.15
C ASN A 148 16.49 2.60 4.97
N TRP A 149 15.99 3.55 4.18
CA TRP A 149 16.65 3.99 2.96
C TRP A 149 17.20 5.39 3.01
N THR A 150 18.10 5.64 2.07
CA THR A 150 18.55 6.98 1.70
C THR A 150 18.34 7.14 0.19
N ASN A 151 17.42 8.01 -0.19
CA ASN A 151 17.14 8.46 -1.56
C ASN A 151 16.86 7.36 -2.60
N GLN A 152 16.00 6.40 -2.27
CA GLN A 152 15.66 5.29 -3.18
C GLN A 152 14.37 5.56 -3.95
N THR A 153 14.33 5.22 -5.23
CA THR A 153 13.15 5.41 -6.09
C THR A 153 12.56 4.09 -6.59
N LYS A 154 13.19 2.95 -6.26
CA LYS A 154 12.71 1.61 -6.62
C LYS A 154 12.82 0.65 -5.46
N ALA A 155 11.89 -0.30 -5.38
CA ALA A 155 11.98 -1.49 -4.52
C ALA A 155 11.97 -2.73 -5.39
N ALA A 156 12.72 -3.77 -5.03
CA ALA A 156 12.51 -5.07 -5.65
C ALA A 156 11.24 -5.75 -5.09
N LEU A 157 10.56 -6.56 -5.90
CA LEU A 157 9.36 -7.32 -5.54
C LEU A 157 9.52 -8.79 -5.86
N ASN A 158 9.31 -9.65 -4.85
CA ASN A 158 9.24 -11.10 -5.05
C ASN A 158 8.04 -11.71 -4.29
N TRP A 159 7.20 -12.47 -5.01
CA TRP A 159 5.98 -13.12 -4.51
C TRP A 159 6.23 -14.39 -3.69
N GLN A 160 7.44 -14.93 -3.72
CA GLN A 160 7.79 -16.13 -2.96
C GLN A 160 7.58 -15.96 -1.45
N GLY A 161 7.72 -14.73 -0.94
CA GLY A 161 7.52 -14.46 0.48
C GLY A 161 6.06 -14.32 0.93
N THR A 162 5.08 -14.50 0.04
CA THR A 162 3.66 -14.29 0.36
C THR A 162 2.82 -15.53 0.07
N ALA A 163 2.70 -15.95 -1.19
CA ALA A 163 1.95 -17.16 -1.57
C ALA A 163 2.64 -17.91 -2.72
N PRO A 164 3.68 -18.72 -2.44
CA PRO A 164 4.40 -19.54 -3.41
C PRO A 164 3.46 -20.27 -4.36
N GLY A 165 3.73 -20.16 -5.67
CA GLY A 165 2.94 -20.81 -6.71
C GLY A 165 1.78 -19.99 -7.29
N ASN A 166 1.50 -18.79 -6.79
CA ASN A 166 0.44 -17.92 -7.35
C ASN A 166 1.02 -16.69 -8.07
N PRO A 167 1.48 -16.75 -9.33
CA PRO A 167 2.16 -15.61 -9.94
C PRO A 167 1.32 -14.30 -9.89
N GLY A 168 2.00 -13.19 -9.64
CA GLY A 168 1.40 -11.84 -9.63
C GLY A 168 1.04 -11.31 -8.24
N TYR A 169 1.04 -9.99 -8.11
CA TYR A 169 0.61 -9.28 -6.90
C TYR A 169 -0.81 -8.80 -7.06
N SER A 170 -1.54 -8.72 -5.96
CA SER A 170 -2.88 -8.12 -5.97
C SER A 170 -2.89 -6.66 -5.58
N HIS A 171 -1.81 -6.11 -5.02
CA HIS A 171 -1.53 -4.70 -4.74
C HIS A 171 -0.39 -4.59 -3.73
N VAL A 172 0.15 -3.38 -3.58
CA VAL A 172 1.21 -3.05 -2.64
C VAL A 172 0.82 -1.80 -1.86
N ASN A 173 1.03 -1.85 -0.55
CA ASN A 173 0.82 -0.73 0.36
C ASN A 173 2.17 -0.18 0.82
N LEU A 174 2.26 1.13 0.94
CA LEU A 174 3.41 1.82 1.53
C LEU A 174 2.98 2.44 2.86
N TYR A 175 3.72 2.13 3.92
CA TYR A 175 3.52 2.70 5.26
C TYR A 175 4.78 3.43 5.71
N THR A 176 4.63 4.52 6.44
CA THR A 176 5.74 5.27 7.06
C THR A 176 5.53 5.37 8.56
N ALA A 177 6.61 5.49 9.32
CA ALA A 177 6.55 5.75 10.75
C ALA A 177 6.03 7.19 10.99
N THR A 178 5.02 7.36 11.85
CA THR A 178 4.52 8.69 12.25
C THR A 178 5.54 9.36 13.15
N GLY A 179 5.83 10.63 12.87
CA GLY A 179 6.78 11.45 13.65
C GLY A 179 8.20 11.41 13.11
N GLU A 180 8.61 10.35 12.40
CA GLU A 180 9.61 10.52 11.36
C GLU A 180 8.89 11.21 10.21
N GLN A 181 9.21 12.48 9.97
CA GLN A 181 8.97 13.03 8.64
C GLN A 181 9.67 12.05 7.70
N CYS A 182 8.90 11.24 6.98
CA CYS A 182 9.38 10.73 5.71
C CYS A 182 9.70 12.00 4.93
N VAL A 183 10.96 12.42 4.95
CA VAL A 183 11.42 13.62 4.29
C VAL A 183 11.45 13.27 2.82
N ARG A 184 10.30 13.26 2.15
CA ARG A 184 10.34 13.93 0.87
C ARG A 184 10.00 15.41 1.13
N ASP A 185 10.46 16.24 0.22
CA ASP A 185 9.57 16.96 -0.68
C ASP A 185 8.28 16.15 -1.04
N CYS A 186 7.43 15.80 -0.06
CA CYS A 186 6.27 14.90 -0.19
C CYS A 186 5.14 15.65 -0.87
N GLY A 187 5.39 16.07 -2.11
CA GLY A 187 4.39 16.57 -3.01
C GLY A 187 3.31 15.51 -3.15
N GLY A 188 2.12 15.86 -2.68
CA GLY A 188 0.94 15.02 -2.88
C GLY A 188 -0.19 15.18 -1.87
N GLY A 189 -0.36 16.34 -1.23
CA GLY A 189 -1.53 16.54 -0.37
C GLY A 189 -1.55 17.80 0.48
N GLY A 190 -1.20 18.96 -0.08
CA GLY A 190 -1.71 20.25 0.38
C GLY A 190 -1.58 20.58 1.88
N THR A 191 -0.37 20.70 2.41
CA THR A 191 -0.07 21.81 3.32
C THR A 191 1.25 22.39 2.88
N GLY A 192 1.16 23.41 2.01
CA GLY A 192 2.33 24.14 1.57
C GLY A 192 3.16 24.50 2.79
N THR A 193 4.44 24.15 2.77
CA THR A 193 5.42 25.01 3.43
C THR A 193 5.08 26.39 2.91
N VAL A 194 4.48 27.22 3.77
CA VAL A 194 4.21 28.61 3.45
C VAL A 194 5.59 29.19 3.27
N VAL A 195 6.08 29.18 2.03
CA VAL A 195 7.19 30.01 1.62
C VAL A 195 6.72 31.41 1.99
N PRO A 196 7.34 32.08 2.97
CA PRO A 196 7.00 33.46 3.23
C PRO A 196 7.34 34.17 1.94
N GLU A 197 6.35 34.51 1.10
CA GLU A 197 6.58 35.22 -0.14
C GLU A 197 7.24 36.55 0.24
N PRO A 198 8.58 36.69 0.10
CA PRO A 198 9.26 37.87 0.61
C PRO A 198 8.79 39.12 -0.15
N SER A 199 8.25 38.91 -1.34
CA SER A 199 7.71 39.91 -2.24
C SER A 199 6.36 40.47 -1.79
N THR A 200 5.48 39.70 -1.15
CA THR A 200 4.11 40.19 -0.89
C THR A 200 4.11 41.23 0.22
N TYR A 201 4.88 41.00 1.29
CA TYR A 201 5.09 42.00 2.34
C TYR A 201 5.96 43.16 1.85
N ALA A 202 6.96 42.90 1.01
CA ALA A 202 7.80 43.96 0.44
C ALA A 202 7.00 44.87 -0.51
N LEU A 203 6.13 44.32 -1.37
CA LEU A 203 5.28 45.09 -2.27
C LEU A 203 4.18 45.84 -1.52
N MET A 204 3.57 45.22 -0.51
CA MET A 204 2.59 45.91 0.35
C MET A 204 3.25 47.08 1.11
N GLY A 205 4.45 46.86 1.65
CA GLY A 205 5.23 47.91 2.31
C GLY A 205 5.65 49.04 1.35
N ALA A 206 6.12 48.70 0.15
CA ALA A 206 6.49 49.67 -0.88
C ALA A 206 5.28 50.51 -1.34
N GLY A 207 4.11 49.88 -1.49
CA GLY A 207 2.86 50.56 -1.83
C GLY A 207 2.45 51.59 -0.77
N LEU A 208 2.52 51.22 0.51
CA LEU A 208 2.18 52.13 1.62
C LEU A 208 3.17 53.29 1.75
N LEU A 209 4.47 53.05 1.58
CA LEU A 209 5.48 54.12 1.56
C LEU A 209 5.24 55.10 0.40
N GLY A 210 4.90 54.60 -0.78
CA GLY A 210 4.56 55.42 -1.94
C GLY A 210 3.38 56.35 -1.67
N LEU A 211 2.28 55.80 -1.13
CA LEU A 211 1.09 56.59 -0.77
C LEU A 211 1.37 57.62 0.32
N GLY A 212 2.17 57.25 1.33
CA GLY A 212 2.61 58.17 2.38
C GLY A 212 3.40 59.37 1.83
N PHE A 213 4.33 59.12 0.91
CA PHE A 213 5.13 60.19 0.29
C PHE A 213 4.28 61.16 -0.54
N VAL A 214 3.34 60.63 -1.34
CA VAL A 214 2.42 61.46 -2.16
C VAL A 214 1.52 62.32 -1.27
N SER A 215 0.98 61.77 -0.19
CA SER A 215 0.11 62.53 0.74
C SER A 215 0.85 63.71 1.40
N ARG A 216 2.14 63.54 1.72
CA ARG A 216 2.97 64.60 2.32
C ARG A 216 3.25 65.75 1.36
N ARG A 217 3.40 65.48 0.06
CA ARG A 217 3.58 66.54 -0.96
C ARG A 217 2.35 67.42 -1.09
N ARG A 218 1.14 66.84 -1.04
CA ARG A 218 -0.11 67.60 -1.17
C ARG A 218 -0.33 68.59 -0.02
N LYS A 219 0.07 68.25 1.20
CA LYS A 219 -0.06 69.13 2.38
C LYS A 219 0.89 70.33 2.41
N ARG A 220 1.87 70.41 1.52
CA ARG A 220 2.84 71.54 1.45
C ARG A 220 2.50 72.58 0.39
N VAL A 221 1.51 72.29 -0.46
CA VAL A 221 1.09 73.16 -1.58
C VAL A 221 -0.27 73.81 -1.31
N SER A 222 -0.93 73.44 -0.21
CA SER A 222 -2.03 74.21 0.40
C SER A 222 -1.51 74.96 1.61
#